data_AF-A0A538D539-F1
#
_entry.id   AF-A0A538D539-F1
#
_cell.length_a   1.000
_cell.length_b   1.000
_cell.length_c   1.000
_cell.angle_alpha   90.00
_cell.angle_beta   90.00
_cell.angle_gamma   90.00
#
_symmetry.space_group_name_H-M   'P 1'
#
loop_
_entity.id
_entity.type
_entity.pdbx_description
1 polymer ?
#
loop_
_entity_poly.entity_id
_entity_poly.type
_entity_poly.pdbx_seq_one_letter_code
_entity_poly.pdbx_strand_id
1 'polypeptide(L)'
;MARRLVERRLIDVGDRLKKLRQQLAVANEQLVHFSDEADDARLRALVSETPLAEREFRDAQRHAELMRRSRDETLAEIATLERNQDELLDQLASER
;
A
#
# COMPACT_ATOMS: atom_id res chain seq x y z
N MET A 1 -16.45 -30.09 -11.74
CA MET A 1 -15.67 -29.92 -10.49
C MET A 1 -14.67 -28.77 -10.61
N ALA A 2 -13.89 -28.68 -11.69
CA ALA A 2 -12.94 -27.59 -11.95
C ALA A 2 -13.58 -26.19 -11.87
N ARG A 3 -14.66 -25.94 -12.62
CA ARG A 3 -15.43 -24.69 -12.55
C ARG A 3 -15.79 -24.19 -11.14
N ARG A 4 -16.37 -25.05 -10.28
CA ARG A 4 -16.74 -24.65 -8.90
C ARG A 4 -15.51 -24.26 -8.06
N LEU A 5 -14.36 -24.88 -8.32
CA LEU A 5 -13.11 -24.55 -7.65
C LEU A 5 -12.58 -23.19 -8.12
N VAL A 6 -12.66 -22.90 -9.42
CA VAL A 6 -12.29 -21.58 -10.00
C VAL A 6 -13.19 -20.47 -9.44
N GLU A 7 -14.51 -20.68 -9.43
CA GLU A 7 -15.47 -19.75 -8.84
C GLU A 7 -15.19 -19.49 -7.35
N ARG A 8 -14.87 -20.52 -6.57
CA ARG A 8 -14.48 -20.36 -5.16
C ARG A 8 -13.21 -19.54 -5.00
N ARG A 9 -12.17 -19.81 -5.81
CA ARG A 9 -10.93 -19.03 -5.79
C ARG A 9 -11.16 -17.57 -6.17
N LEU A 10 -12.03 -17.29 -7.15
CA LEU A 10 -12.39 -15.92 -7.52
C LEU A 10 -13.05 -15.16 -6.37
N ILE A 11 -13.92 -15.82 -5.59
CA ILE A 11 -14.51 -15.23 -4.37
C ILE A 11 -13.41 -14.92 -3.35
N ASP A 12 -12.52 -15.88 -3.07
CA ASP A 12 -11.43 -15.70 -2.10
C ASP A 12 -10.48 -14.55 -2.50
N VAL A 13 -10.14 -14.45 -3.80
CA VAL A 13 -9.33 -13.35 -4.35
C VAL A 13 -10.07 -12.01 -4.24
N GLY A 14 -11.36 -11.97 -4.57
CA GLY A 14 -12.19 -10.76 -4.43
C GLY A 14 -12.26 -10.25 -3.00
N ASP A 15 -12.45 -11.15 -2.02
CA ASP A 15 -12.46 -10.81 -0.60
C ASP A 15 -11.11 -10.26 -0.13
N ARG A 16 -10.00 -10.85 -0.60
CA ARG A 16 -8.66 -10.36 -0.28
C ARG A 16 -8.38 -8.99 -0.91
N LEU A 17 -8.75 -8.78 -2.18
CA LEU A 17 -8.65 -7.49 -2.86
C LEU A 17 -9.42 -6.39 -2.13
N LYS A 18 -10.64 -6.70 -1.66
CA LYS A 18 -11.43 -5.75 -0.87
C LYS A 18 -10.72 -5.32 0.40
N LYS A 19 -10.14 -6.26 1.14
CA LYS A 19 -9.39 -5.98 2.38
C LYS A 19 -8.13 -5.16 2.10
N LEU A 20 -7.35 -5.54 1.09
CA LEU A 20 -6.12 -4.81 0.73
C LEU A 20 -6.40 -3.39 0.25
N ARG A 21 -7.49 -3.17 -0.51
CA ARG A 21 -7.89 -1.81 -0.92
C ARG A 21 -8.28 -0.94 0.27
N GLN A 22 -8.90 -1.51 1.31
CA GLN A 22 -9.15 -0.79 2.56
C GLN A 22 -7.86 -0.48 3.31
N GLN A 23 -6.93 -1.44 3.39
CA GLN A 23 -5.62 -1.22 4.00
C GLN A 23 -4.81 -0.16 3.24
N LEU A 24 -4.87 -0.16 1.91
CA LEU A 24 -4.22 0.84 1.07
C LEU A 24 -4.75 2.24 1.34
N ALA A 25 -6.08 2.40 1.54
CA ALA A 25 -6.66 3.69 1.91
C ALA A 25 -6.07 4.22 3.21
N VAL A 26 -5.98 3.38 4.25
CA VAL A 26 -5.35 3.73 5.53
C VAL A 26 -3.87 4.05 5.36
N ALA A 27 -3.13 3.24 4.60
CA ALA A 27 -1.71 3.46 4.34
C ALA A 27 -1.44 4.78 3.59
N ASN A 28 -2.34 5.16 2.67
CA ASN A 28 -2.27 6.46 1.99
C ASN A 28 -2.51 7.62 2.97
N GLU A 29 -3.51 7.52 3.85
CA GLU A 29 -3.76 8.54 4.89
C GLU A 29 -2.54 8.70 5.82
N GLN A 30 -1.96 7.59 6.26
CA GLN A 30 -0.75 7.59 7.08
C GLN A 30 0.43 8.23 6.33
N LEU A 31 0.63 7.88 5.06
CA LEU A 31 1.70 8.43 4.25
C LEU A 31 1.57 9.95 4.10
N VAL A 32 0.37 10.48 3.88
CA VAL A 32 0.13 11.93 3.82
C VAL A 32 0.52 12.56 5.15
N HIS A 33 -0.02 12.06 6.26
CA HIS A 33 0.27 12.60 7.60
C HIS A 33 1.77 12.64 7.92
N PHE A 34 2.49 11.53 7.74
CA PHE A 34 3.92 11.49 8.06
C PHE A 34 4.78 12.26 7.05
N SER A 35 4.33 12.43 5.81
CA SER A 35 5.03 13.29 4.83
C SER A 35 4.90 14.76 5.23
N ASP A 36 3.71 15.19 5.64
CA ASP A 36 3.48 16.56 6.13
C ASP A 36 4.33 16.85 7.38
N GLU A 37 4.38 15.91 8.33
CA GLU A 37 5.25 16.03 9.52
C GLU A 37 6.74 16.13 9.16
N ALA A 38 7.19 15.34 8.18
CA ALA A 38 8.58 15.40 7.71
C ALA A 38 8.90 16.73 7.02
N ASP A 39 7.96 17.31 6.28
CA ASP A 39 8.11 18.62 5.65
C ASP A 39 8.14 19.75 6.68
N ASP A 40 7.29 19.70 7.71
CA ASP A 40 7.32 20.66 8.81
C ASP A 40 8.64 20.57 9.60
N ALA A 41 9.11 19.36 9.89
CA ALA A 41 10.39 19.15 10.55
C ALA A 41 11.57 19.65 9.68
N ARG A 42 11.49 19.49 8.36
CA ARG A 42 12.47 20.04 7.40
C ARG A 42 12.54 21.56 7.48
N LEU A 43 11.39 22.24 7.49
CA LEU A 43 11.33 23.70 7.63
C LEU A 43 11.94 24.15 8.96
N ARG A 44 11.62 23.47 10.06
CA ARG A 44 12.17 23.78 11.38
C ARG A 44 13.69 23.59 11.44
N ALA A 45 14.20 22.51 10.87
CA ALA A 45 15.63 22.23 10.79
C ALA A 45 16.38 23.34 10.03
N LEU A 46 15.84 23.79 8.90
CA LEU A 46 16.42 24.87 8.09
C LEU A 46 16.40 26.23 8.80
N VAL A 47 15.34 26.53 9.55
CA VAL A 47 15.21 27.82 10.24
C VAL A 47 16.06 27.87 11.51
N SER A 48 16.11 26.77 12.26
CA SER A 48 16.80 26.75 13.56
C SER A 48 18.28 26.40 13.45
N GLU A 49 18.70 25.73 12.38
CA GLU A 49 20.10 25.30 12.15
C GLU A 49 20.73 24.57 13.35
N THR A 50 19.90 23.88 14.14
CA THR A 50 20.37 23.15 15.34
C THR A 50 20.54 21.66 15.04
N PRO A 51 21.54 20.99 15.64
CA PRO A 51 21.69 19.54 15.53
C PRO A 51 20.46 18.75 16.00
N LEU A 52 19.70 19.28 16.97
CA LEU A 52 18.48 18.65 17.46
C LEU A 52 17.38 18.66 16.38
N ALA A 53 17.12 19.83 15.77
CA ALA A 53 16.10 19.95 14.73
C ALA A 53 16.44 19.10 13.50
N GLU A 54 17.74 18.98 13.16
CA GLU A 54 18.16 18.13 12.05
C GLU A 54 17.98 16.63 12.34
N ARG A 55 18.18 16.21 13.60
CA ARG A 55 17.86 14.84 14.03
C ARG A 55 16.36 14.57 13.94
N GLU A 56 15.53 15.47 14.44
CA GLU A 56 14.06 15.34 14.37
C GLU A 56 13.57 15.22 12.91
N PHE A 57 14.11 16.05 12.01
CA PHE A 57 13.83 15.93 10.58
C PHE A 57 14.21 14.56 10.01
N ARG A 58 15.41 14.05 10.31
CA ARG A 58 15.84 12.73 9.84
C ARG A 58 14.96 11.61 10.38
N ASP A 59 14.45 11.74 11.60
CA ASP A 59 13.57 10.76 12.22
C ASP A 59 12.19 10.76 11.53
N ALA A 60 11.59 11.95 11.35
CA ALA A 60 10.33 12.11 10.61
C ALA A 60 10.42 11.63 9.15
N GLN A 61 11.52 11.96 8.46
CA GLN A 61 11.78 11.51 7.09
C GLN A 61 11.84 9.97 7.00
N ARG A 62 12.46 9.30 7.97
CA ARG A 62 12.49 7.83 8.01
C ARG A 62 11.10 7.25 8.20
N HIS A 63 10.25 7.85 9.02
CA HIS A 63 8.87 7.41 9.19
C HIS A 63 8.06 7.54 7.89
N ALA A 64 8.13 8.68 7.22
CA ALA A 64 7.48 8.89 5.93
C ALA A 64 7.93 7.86 4.87
N GLU A 65 9.23 7.55 4.83
CA GLU A 65 9.77 6.54 3.91
C GLU A 65 9.29 5.12 4.24
N LEU A 66 9.20 4.75 5.52
CA LEU A 66 8.64 3.45 5.91
C LEU A 66 7.17 3.33 5.51
N MET A 67 6.37 4.38 5.68
CA MET A 67 4.97 4.39 5.23
C MET A 67 4.87 4.28 3.71
N ARG A 68 5.75 4.97 2.98
CA ARG A 68 5.82 4.95 1.51
C ARG A 68 6.03 3.52 1.00
N ARG A 69 6.97 2.79 1.61
CA ARG A 69 7.27 1.39 1.30
C ARG A 69 6.11 0.46 1.61
N SER A 70 5.51 0.58 2.80
CA SER A 70 4.35 -0.25 3.17
C SER A 70 3.17 -0.07 2.19
N ARG A 71 2.92 1.17 1.77
CA ARG A 71 1.92 1.51 0.76
C ARG A 71 2.28 0.90 -0.62
N ASP A 72 3.56 0.93 -1.02
CA ASP A 72 4.01 0.30 -2.28
C ASP A 72 3.89 -1.22 -2.25
N GLU A 73 4.23 -1.86 -1.13
CA GLU A 73 4.06 -3.30 -0.93
C GLU A 73 2.59 -3.71 -1.05
N THR A 74 1.68 -2.92 -0.46
CA THR A 74 0.23 -3.15 -0.57
C THR A 74 -0.26 -3.02 -2.02
N LEU A 75 0.22 -2.01 -2.75
CA LEU A 75 -0.09 -1.84 -4.19
C LEU A 75 0.42 -3.03 -5.02
N ALA A 76 1.63 -3.49 -4.75
CA ALA A 76 2.22 -4.63 -5.46
C ALA A 76 1.43 -5.93 -5.20
N GLU A 77 0.95 -6.14 -3.98
CA GLU A 77 0.09 -7.28 -3.65
C GLU A 77 -1.25 -7.22 -4.37
N ILE A 78 -1.90 -6.04 -4.39
CA ILE A 78 -3.14 -5.81 -5.13
C ILE A 78 -2.95 -6.14 -6.62
N ALA A 79 -1.92 -5.59 -7.25
CA ALA A 79 -1.64 -5.84 -8.66
C ALA A 79 -1.38 -7.32 -8.97
N THR A 80 -0.79 -8.05 -8.01
CA THR A 80 -0.60 -9.51 -8.15
C THR A 80 -1.92 -10.26 -8.09
N LEU A 81 -2.80 -9.89 -7.17
CA LEU A 81 -4.12 -10.51 -7.05
C LEU A 81 -5.06 -10.17 -8.21
N GLU A 82 -4.95 -8.97 -8.78
CA GLU A 82 -5.68 -8.58 -9.99
C GLU A 82 -5.26 -9.44 -11.18
N ARG A 83 -3.96 -9.65 -11.40
CA ARG A 83 -3.48 -10.59 -12.43
C ARG A 83 -3.99 -12.02 -12.19
N ASN A 84 -3.94 -12.51 -10.95
CA ASN A 84 -4.46 -13.83 -10.62
C ASN A 84 -5.98 -13.92 -10.86
N GLN A 85 -6.73 -12.84 -10.61
CA GLN A 85 -8.16 -12.78 -10.90
C GLN A 85 -8.41 -12.88 -12.40
N ASP A 86 -7.67 -12.12 -13.21
CA ASP A 86 -7.77 -12.16 -14.67
C ASP A 86 -7.50 -13.57 -15.22
N GLU A 87 -6.43 -14.23 -14.76
CA GLU A 87 -6.10 -15.61 -15.14
C GLU A 87 -7.24 -16.60 -14.79
N LEU A 88 -7.84 -16.46 -13.62
CA LEU A 88 -8.97 -17.31 -13.21
C LEU A 88 -10.25 -17.02 -14.02
N LEU A 89 -10.47 -15.76 -14.41
CA LEU A 89 -11.60 -15.37 -15.27
C LEU A 89 -11.42 -15.91 -16.69
N ASP A 90 -10.20 -15.85 -17.24
CA ASP A 90 -9.85 -16.42 -18.54
C ASP A 90 -10.04 -17.94 -18.53
N GLN A 91 -9.59 -18.63 -17.47
CA GLN A 91 -9.85 -20.05 -17.30
C GLN A 91 -11.36 -20.35 -17.32
N LEU A 92 -12.15 -19.60 -16.54
CA LEU A 92 -13.61 -19.77 -16.48
C LEU A 92 -14.29 -19.51 -17.84
N ALA A 93 -13.79 -18.55 -18.61
CA ALA A 93 -14.28 -18.24 -19.95
C ALA A 93 -13.93 -19.33 -20.97
N SER A 94 -12.74 -19.94 -20.85
CA SER A 94 -12.29 -21.05 -21.72
C SER A 94 -12.98 -22.39 -21.43
N GLU A 95 -13.53 -22.57 -20.23
CA GLU A 95 -14.32 -23.76 -19.84
C GLU A 95 -15.81 -23.67 -20.29
N ARG A 96 -16.20 -22.61 -21.03
CA ARG A 96 -17.54 -22.47 -21.64
C ARG A 96 -17.67 -23.30 -22.92
#